data_AF-A0A976KE60-F1
#
_entry.id   AF-A0A976KE60-F1
#
_cell.length_a   1.000
_cell.length_b   1.000
_cell.length_c   1.000
_cell.angle_alpha   90.00
_cell.angle_beta   90.00
_cell.angle_gamma   90.00
#
_symmetry.space_group_name_H-M   'P 1'
#
loop_
_entity.id
_entity.type
_entity.pdbx_description
1 polymer ?
#
loop_
_entity_poly.entity_id
_entity_poly.type
_entity_poly.pdbx_seq_one_letter_code
_entity_poly.pdbx_strand_id
1 'polypeptide(L)'
;EGMLGPAGFSAADDILAITVNRWPHGYAYDYLDLWDPDWPPGEAPHEIARKPFGTITFANSDAGAYAMTEVAIDEAWRAINELQK
;
A
#
# COMPACT_ATOMS: atom_id res chain seq x y z
N GLU A 1 -35.65 2.36 -5.64
CA GLU A 1 -35.02 1.02 -5.61
C GLU A 1 -33.59 1.11 -6.11
N GLY A 2 -32.70 0.22 -5.65
CA GLY A 2 -31.27 0.22 -6.01
C GLY A 2 -30.99 -0.39 -7.39
N MET A 3 -29.71 -0.36 -7.82
CA MET A 3 -29.28 -0.84 -9.15
C MET A 3 -29.74 -2.27 -9.50
N LEU A 4 -29.89 -3.14 -8.50
CA LEU A 4 -30.24 -4.56 -8.67
C LEU A 4 -31.73 -4.88 -8.47
N GLY A 5 -32.58 -3.88 -8.18
CA GLY A 5 -34.01 -4.07 -7.91
C GLY A 5 -34.80 -4.74 -9.04
N PRO A 6 -34.62 -4.36 -10.32
CA PRO A 6 -35.31 -5.02 -11.45
C PRO A 6 -34.97 -6.51 -11.61
N ALA A 7 -33.87 -6.98 -11.01
CA ALA A 7 -33.48 -8.39 -10.99
C ALA A 7 -34.02 -9.15 -9.76
N GLY A 8 -34.80 -8.49 -8.90
CA GLY A 8 -35.45 -9.09 -7.73
C GLY A 8 -34.67 -9.01 -6.42
N PHE A 9 -33.54 -8.29 -6.37
CA PHE A 9 -32.76 -8.15 -5.13
C PHE A 9 -33.41 -7.17 -4.14
N SER A 10 -33.67 -7.62 -2.91
CA SER A 10 -34.10 -6.83 -1.77
C SER A 10 -32.98 -6.70 -0.74
N ALA A 11 -32.38 -5.51 -0.60
CA ALA A 11 -31.34 -5.29 0.40
C ALA A 11 -31.82 -5.54 1.85
N ALA A 12 -33.13 -5.42 2.10
CA ALA A 12 -33.71 -5.66 3.42
C ALA A 12 -33.81 -7.15 3.76
N ASP A 13 -33.98 -8.01 2.74
CA ASP A 13 -34.28 -9.43 2.94
C ASP A 13 -33.11 -10.34 2.55
N ASP A 14 -32.28 -9.93 1.57
CA ASP A 14 -31.27 -10.79 0.94
C ASP A 14 -29.84 -10.61 1.51
N ILE A 15 -29.58 -9.58 2.32
CA ILE A 15 -28.28 -9.37 2.95
C ILE A 15 -28.18 -10.17 4.26
N LEU A 16 -27.36 -11.23 4.27
CA LEU A 16 -27.15 -12.05 5.46
C LEU A 16 -26.32 -11.36 6.55
N ALA A 17 -25.29 -10.59 6.16
CA ALA A 17 -24.42 -9.89 7.09
C ALA A 17 -23.66 -8.74 6.42
N ILE A 18 -23.27 -7.75 7.21
CA ILE A 18 -22.37 -6.67 6.83
C ILE A 18 -21.25 -6.62 7.87
N THR A 19 -19.99 -6.69 7.42
CA THR A 19 -18.82 -6.45 8.27
C THR A 19 -18.12 -5.18 7.80
N VAL A 20 -17.80 -4.30 8.74
CA VAL A 20 -17.11 -3.04 8.46
C VAL A 20 -15.79 -3.03 9.22
N ASN A 21 -14.69 -2.86 8.47
CA ASN A 21 -13.35 -2.70 9.04
C ASN A 21 -12.83 -1.31 8.68
N ARG A 22 -12.35 -0.55 9.68
CA ARG A 22 -11.71 0.76 9.45
C ARG A 22 -10.22 0.67 9.76
N TRP A 23 -9.40 0.82 8.72
CA TRP A 23 -7.95 0.81 8.81
C TRP A 23 -7.44 2.19 8.43
N PRO A 24 -7.20 3.11 9.40
CA PRO A 24 -6.89 4.50 9.09
C PRO A 24 -5.55 4.69 8.37
N HIS A 25 -4.62 3.73 8.53
CA HIS A 25 -3.30 3.68 7.90
C HIS A 25 -3.10 2.28 7.30
N GLY A 26 -4.06 1.85 6.47
CA GLY A 26 -4.06 0.51 5.89
C GLY A 26 -3.24 0.35 4.62
N TYR A 27 -2.81 1.46 4.01
CA TYR A 27 -2.12 1.49 2.72
C TYR A 27 -0.90 2.38 2.83
N ALA A 28 0.20 1.96 2.19
CA ALA A 28 1.31 2.84 1.86
C ALA A 28 0.81 3.94 0.91
N TYR A 29 1.46 5.10 0.96
CA TYR A 29 1.18 6.17 0.01
C TYR A 29 1.77 5.82 -1.36
N ASP A 30 0.90 5.68 -2.35
CA ASP A 30 1.26 5.51 -3.76
C ASP A 30 1.18 6.86 -4.47
N TYR A 31 2.15 7.14 -5.33
CA TYR A 31 2.27 8.46 -5.96
C TYR A 31 1.20 8.65 -7.04
N LEU A 32 0.64 9.84 -7.09
CA LEU A 32 -0.35 10.23 -8.07
C LEU A 32 0.22 11.30 -8.99
N ASP A 33 0.32 11.01 -10.29
CA ASP A 33 0.83 11.92 -11.33
C ASP A 33 0.24 13.35 -11.28
N LEU A 34 -0.99 13.49 -10.77
CA LEU A 34 -1.67 14.77 -10.66
C LEU A 34 -1.15 15.65 -9.50
N TRP A 35 -0.69 15.04 -8.40
CA TRP A 35 -0.40 15.74 -7.14
C TRP A 35 1.06 15.66 -6.73
N ASP A 36 1.73 14.58 -7.13
CA ASP A 36 3.10 14.30 -6.77
C ASP A 36 4.05 14.69 -7.90
N PRO A 37 5.22 15.28 -7.59
CA PRO A 37 6.22 15.56 -8.60
C PRO A 37 6.91 14.26 -9.07
N ASP A 38 7.41 14.27 -10.30
CA ASP A 38 8.33 13.23 -10.77
C ASP A 38 9.70 13.42 -10.11
N TRP A 39 9.98 12.65 -9.06
CA TRP A 39 11.30 12.65 -8.44
C TRP A 39 12.32 11.92 -9.33
N PRO A 40 13.56 12.43 -9.43
CA PRO A 40 14.67 11.66 -9.94
C PRO A 40 14.90 10.37 -9.12
N PRO A 41 15.48 9.32 -9.72
CA PRO A 41 15.82 8.09 -8.99
C PRO A 41 16.68 8.38 -7.75
N GLY A 42 16.24 7.90 -6.58
CA GLY A 42 16.90 8.08 -5.28
C GLY A 42 16.51 9.34 -4.51
N GLU A 43 15.66 10.20 -5.07
CA GLU A 43 15.23 11.46 -4.47
C GLU A 43 13.77 11.45 -3.99
N ALA A 44 13.00 10.40 -4.31
CA ALA A 44 11.64 10.28 -3.80
C ALA A 44 11.63 10.10 -2.27
N PRO A 45 10.60 10.60 -1.56
CA PRO A 45 10.52 10.54 -0.10
C PRO A 45 10.74 9.14 0.49
N HIS A 46 10.15 8.10 -0.11
CA HIS A 46 10.32 6.72 0.34
C HIS A 46 11.77 6.24 0.17
N GLU A 47 12.44 6.64 -0.90
CA GLU A 47 13.84 6.28 -1.18
C GLU A 47 14.82 6.97 -0.25
N ILE A 48 14.55 8.22 0.12
CA ILE A 48 15.34 8.95 1.11
C ILE A 48 15.13 8.31 2.49
N ALA A 49 13.88 8.04 2.87
CA ALA A 49 13.53 7.51 4.18
C ALA A 49 14.00 6.06 4.41
N ARG A 50 14.02 5.22 3.37
CA ARG A 50 14.40 3.80 3.49
C ARG A 50 15.89 3.53 3.55
N LYS A 51 16.74 4.55 3.40
CA LYS A 51 18.21 4.38 3.42
C LYS A 51 18.66 3.71 4.74
N PRO A 52 19.63 2.79 4.70
CA PRO A 52 20.17 2.18 5.90
C PRO A 52 20.71 3.20 6.90
N PHE A 53 20.52 2.93 8.19
CA PHE A 53 21.10 3.70 9.28
C PHE A 53 21.94 2.79 10.18
N GLY A 54 23.26 2.82 10.00
CA GLY A 54 24.16 1.88 10.67
C GLY A 54 23.82 0.44 10.27
N THR A 55 23.46 -0.39 11.24
CA THR A 55 23.06 -1.79 11.03
C THR A 55 21.54 -1.99 10.91
N ILE A 56 20.80 -0.91 10.64
CA ILE A 56 19.33 -0.92 10.51
C ILE A 56 18.96 -0.70 9.03
N THR A 57 18.08 -1.55 8.50
CA THR A 57 17.45 -1.41 7.18
C THR A 57 15.91 -1.48 7.33
N PHE A 58 15.18 -0.94 6.36
CA PHE A 58 13.71 -0.86 6.36
C PHE A 58 13.15 -1.71 5.23
N ALA A 59 12.09 -2.48 5.47
CA ALA A 59 11.68 -3.60 4.61
C ALA A 59 10.16 -3.73 4.37
N ASN A 60 9.37 -2.68 4.65
CA ASN A 60 7.92 -2.70 4.47
C ASN A 60 7.51 -2.18 3.08
N SER A 61 6.21 -2.23 2.77
CA SER A 61 5.62 -1.66 1.54
C SER A 61 5.83 -0.14 1.40
N ASP A 62 5.87 0.60 2.51
CA ASP A 62 6.12 2.06 2.51
C ASP A 62 7.52 2.37 1.98
N ALA A 63 8.49 1.48 2.18
CA ALA A 63 9.82 1.58 1.58
C ALA A 63 9.79 1.41 0.06
N GLY A 64 8.70 0.93 -0.55
CA GLY A 64 8.52 0.85 -2.00
C GLY A 64 7.43 1.79 -2.54
N ALA A 65 6.85 2.66 -1.70
CA ALA A 65 5.73 3.54 -2.05
C ALA A 65 4.56 2.84 -2.75
N TYR A 66 4.27 1.58 -2.40
CA TYR A 66 3.17 0.84 -3.00
C TYR A 66 2.62 -0.19 -2.02
N ALA A 67 1.31 -0.18 -1.81
CA ALA A 67 0.67 -0.89 -0.71
C ALA A 67 0.44 -2.39 -0.94
N MET A 68 1.00 -2.94 -2.03
CA MET A 68 0.76 -4.32 -2.42
C MET A 68 1.72 -5.28 -1.74
N THR A 69 1.28 -6.53 -1.58
CA THR A 69 2.02 -7.56 -0.84
C THR A 69 3.33 -7.91 -1.54
N GLU A 70 3.34 -7.95 -2.86
CA GLU A 70 4.53 -8.19 -3.66
C GLU A 70 5.62 -7.14 -3.40
N VAL A 71 5.26 -5.86 -3.23
CA VAL A 71 6.25 -4.81 -2.94
C VAL A 71 6.81 -4.97 -1.54
N ALA A 72 6.02 -5.38 -0.54
CA ALA A 72 6.57 -5.72 0.76
C ALA A 72 7.60 -6.87 0.69
N ILE A 73 7.38 -7.86 -0.19
CA ILE A 73 8.33 -8.96 -0.41
C ILE A 73 9.59 -8.48 -1.12
N ASP A 74 9.46 -7.66 -2.15
CA ASP A 74 10.60 -7.10 -2.90
C ASP A 74 11.46 -6.18 -2.01
N GLU A 75 10.83 -5.35 -1.17
CA GLU A 75 11.52 -4.49 -0.22
C GLU A 75 12.20 -5.29 0.90
N ALA A 76 11.63 -6.42 1.32
CA ALA A 76 12.31 -7.35 2.22
C ALA A 76 13.55 -7.97 1.57
N TRP A 77 13.46 -8.38 0.30
CA TRP A 77 14.60 -8.89 -0.45
C TRP A 77 15.69 -7.80 -0.60
N ARG A 78 15.33 -6.56 -0.96
CA ARG A 78 16.27 -5.42 -1.02
C ARG A 78 16.98 -5.24 0.32
N ALA A 79 16.22 -5.14 1.40
CA ALA A 79 16.73 -4.87 2.74
C ALA A 79 17.75 -5.94 3.21
N ILE A 80 17.48 -7.21 2.92
CA ILE A 80 18.42 -8.31 3.24
C ILE A 80 19.75 -8.13 2.49
N ASN A 81 19.70 -7.72 1.22
CA ASN A 81 20.91 -7.49 0.42
C ASN A 81 21.70 -6.24 0.86
N GLU A 82 21.07 -5.28 1.54
CA GLU A 82 21.77 -4.14 2.14
C GLU A 82 22.58 -4.53 3.37
N LEU A 83 22.10 -5.48 4.17
CA LEU A 83 22.81 -5.98 5.37
C LEU A 83 24.05 -6.81 5.03
N GLN A 84 24.16 -7.30 3.79
CA GLN A 84 25.31 -8.08 3.33
C GLN A 84 26.49 -7.21 2.85
N LYS A 85 26.29 -5.90 2.76
CA LYS A 85 27.33 -4.93 2.37
C LYS A 85 28.05 -4.38 3.59
#